data_AF-A0A535UW04-F1
#
_entry.id   AF-A0A535UW04-F1
#
_cell.length_a   1.000
_cell.length_b   1.000
_cell.length_c   1.000
_cell.angle_alpha   90.00
_cell.angle_beta   90.00
_cell.angle_gamma   90.00
#
_symmetry.space_group_name_H-M   'P 1'
#
loop_
_entity.id
_entity.type
_entity.pdbx_description
1 polymer ?
#
loop_
_entity_poly.entity_id
_entity_poly.type
_entity_poly.pdbx_seq_one_letter_code
_entity_poly.pdbx_strand_id
1 'polypeptide(L)'
;MSIGRRDYIDGGVANHTPITVAIELGASTIYVLPVGYPWLNREPTNALGMALHALARIVEQKLDAEVEANRQVADIHVLPALDLADVSPADFSHTKELVEWGHRAARRYLGASANGRGVVPEKARRTLRLDPVRAA
;
A
#
# COMPACT_ATOMS: atom_id res chain seq x y z
N MET A 1 19.79 -5.02 -10.99
CA MET A 1 20.83 -3.98 -11.13
C MET A 1 22.07 -4.44 -10.39
N SER A 2 23.26 -4.33 -10.98
CA SER A 2 24.50 -4.72 -10.29
C SER A 2 25.18 -3.50 -9.68
N ILE A 3 25.56 -3.58 -8.41
CA ILE A 3 26.36 -2.56 -7.71
C ILE A 3 27.56 -3.27 -7.08
N GLY A 4 28.76 -2.89 -7.49
CA GLY A 4 29.98 -3.60 -7.11
C GLY A 4 29.98 -5.04 -7.61
N ARG A 5 30.01 -6.02 -6.68
CA ARG A 5 29.99 -7.47 -6.97
C ARG A 5 28.66 -8.15 -6.62
N ARG A 6 27.59 -7.38 -6.46
CA ARG A 6 26.28 -7.88 -6.02
C ARG A 6 25.19 -7.47 -7.00
N ASP A 7 24.27 -8.40 -7.22
CA ASP A 7 23.06 -8.16 -7.98
C ASP A 7 21.90 -7.87 -7.04
N TYR A 8 21.16 -6.82 -7.37
CA TYR A 8 20.05 -6.30 -6.59
C TYR A 8 18.75 -6.34 -7.41
N ILE A 9 17.68 -6.63 -6.69
CA ILE A 9 16.30 -6.54 -7.13
C ILE A 9 15.56 -5.56 -6.21
N ASP A 10 14.29 -5.30 -6.51
CA ASP A 10 13.45 -4.43 -5.70
C ASP A 10 13.41 -4.86 -4.23
N GLY A 11 13.53 -3.90 -3.31
CA GLY A 11 13.56 -4.16 -1.88
C GLY A 11 12.24 -4.65 -1.30
N GLY A 12 11.13 -4.45 -2.01
CA GLY A 12 9.79 -4.86 -1.62
C GLY A 12 9.64 -6.37 -1.42
N VAL A 13 10.49 -7.17 -2.06
CA VAL A 13 10.52 -8.64 -1.87
C VAL A 13 11.14 -9.06 -0.53
N ALA A 14 12.00 -8.23 0.06
CA ALA A 14 12.71 -8.50 1.30
C ALA A 14 12.06 -7.78 2.48
N ASN A 15 11.86 -6.46 2.35
CA ASN A 15 11.22 -5.62 3.35
C ASN A 15 10.32 -4.59 2.67
N HIS A 16 9.05 -4.94 2.50
CA HIS A 16 8.04 -4.11 1.83
C HIS A 16 7.69 -2.82 2.59
N THR A 17 7.88 -2.79 3.91
CA THR A 17 7.61 -1.59 4.71
C THR A 17 8.65 -1.49 5.83
N PRO A 18 9.77 -0.79 5.58
CA PRO A 18 10.94 -0.85 6.45
C PRO A 18 10.80 0.05 7.70
N ILE A 19 9.86 -0.29 8.58
CA ILE A 19 9.59 0.41 9.85
C ILE A 19 10.82 0.38 10.75
N THR A 20 11.40 -0.81 10.95
CA THR A 20 12.62 -0.96 11.77
C THR A 20 13.79 -0.11 11.25
N VAL A 21 13.96 -0.01 9.94
CA VAL A 21 15.01 0.85 9.36
C VAL A 21 14.76 2.32 9.66
N ALA A 22 13.51 2.78 9.59
CA ALA A 22 13.19 4.16 9.97
C ALA A 22 13.51 4.44 11.45
N ILE A 23 13.24 3.48 12.34
CA ILE A 23 13.57 3.55 13.77
C ILE A 23 15.08 3.59 13.98
N GLU A 24 15.85 2.73 13.30
CA GLU A 24 17.31 2.71 13.35
C GLU A 24 17.92 4.03 12.88
N LEU A 25 17.26 4.72 11.95
CA LEU A 25 17.62 6.07 11.49
C LEU A 25 17.18 7.18 12.46
N GLY A 26 16.55 6.84 13.59
CA GLY A 26 16.17 7.76 14.66
C GLY A 26 14.75 8.33 14.57
N ALA A 27 13.88 7.77 13.72
CA ALA A 27 12.49 8.22 13.64
C ALA A 27 11.70 7.82 14.89
N SER A 28 11.13 8.81 15.58
CA SER A 28 10.21 8.60 16.72
C SER A 28 8.74 8.60 16.30
N THR A 29 8.41 9.16 15.14
CA THR A 29 7.07 9.21 14.56
C THR A 29 7.15 8.74 13.11
N ILE A 30 6.32 7.75 12.75
CA ILE A 30 6.38 7.06 11.47
C ILE A 30 4.98 7.04 10.86
N TYR A 31 4.85 7.59 9.65
CA TYR A 31 3.63 7.45 8.84
C TYR A 31 3.83 6.37 7.78
N VAL A 32 3.04 5.31 7.88
CA VAL A 32 3.05 4.21 6.92
C VAL A 32 1.94 4.43 5.89
N LEU A 33 2.32 4.43 4.61
CA LEU A 33 1.39 4.60 3.49
C LEU A 33 1.28 3.27 2.72
N PRO A 34 0.40 2.35 3.15
CA PRO A 34 0.23 1.08 2.45
C PRO A 34 -0.44 1.30 1.09
N VAL A 35 0.06 0.60 0.08
CA VAL A 35 -0.58 0.49 -1.24
C VAL A 35 -1.56 -0.67 -1.19
N GLY A 36 -2.81 -0.46 -1.58
CA GLY A 36 -3.79 -1.53 -1.68
C GLY A 36 -3.58 -2.41 -2.90
N TYR A 37 -4.13 -3.62 -2.86
CA TYR A 37 -4.04 -4.62 -3.92
C TYR A 37 -5.41 -4.83 -4.57
N PRO A 38 -5.74 -4.10 -5.64
CA PRO A 38 -7.10 -4.11 -6.22
C PRO A 38 -7.59 -5.50 -6.65
N TRP A 39 -6.67 -6.38 -7.07
CA TRP A 39 -6.99 -7.76 -7.44
C TRP A 39 -7.49 -8.63 -6.28
N LEU A 40 -7.36 -8.18 -5.03
CA LEU A 40 -7.97 -8.83 -3.86
C LEU A 40 -9.49 -8.67 -3.81
N ASN A 41 -10.06 -7.73 -4.57
CA ASN A 41 -11.49 -7.47 -4.60
C ASN A 41 -12.28 -8.44 -5.50
N ARG A 42 -11.59 -9.33 -6.23
CA ARG A 42 -12.19 -10.32 -7.12
C ARG A 42 -11.94 -11.72 -6.59
N GLU A 43 -12.95 -12.57 -6.67
CA GLU A 43 -12.81 -13.99 -6.33
C GLU A 43 -11.79 -14.65 -7.30
N PRO A 44 -10.75 -15.32 -6.78
CA PRO A 44 -9.76 -15.97 -7.63
C PRO A 44 -10.38 -17.18 -8.33
N THR A 45 -10.39 -17.18 -9.65
CA THR A 45 -11.03 -18.24 -10.46
C THR A 45 -10.07 -19.35 -10.90
N ASN A 46 -8.79 -19.24 -10.55
CA ASN A 46 -7.75 -20.20 -10.92
C ASN A 46 -6.61 -20.23 -9.90
N ALA A 47 -5.73 -21.23 -10.01
CA ALA A 47 -4.62 -21.44 -9.07
C ALA A 47 -3.64 -20.26 -8.99
N LEU A 48 -3.36 -19.60 -10.12
CA LEU A 48 -2.52 -18.40 -10.15
C LEU A 48 -3.18 -17.24 -9.39
N GLY A 49 -4.48 -17.02 -9.61
CA GLY A 49 -5.27 -16.03 -8.88
C GLY A 49 -5.27 -16.30 -7.37
N MET A 50 -5.41 -17.57 -6.96
CA MET A 50 -5.33 -17.95 -5.54
C MET A 50 -3.94 -17.67 -4.96
N ALA A 51 -2.87 -17.96 -5.70
CA ALA A 51 -1.50 -17.68 -5.26
C ALA A 51 -1.25 -16.17 -5.10
N LEU A 52 -1.75 -15.34 -6.03
CA LEU A 52 -1.66 -13.87 -5.94
C LEU A 52 -2.47 -13.32 -4.75
N HIS A 53 -3.64 -13.91 -4.48
CA HIS A 53 -4.43 -13.58 -3.27
C HIS A 53 -3.66 -13.91 -1.99
N ALA A 54 -3.13 -15.13 -1.90
CA ALA A 54 -2.35 -15.56 -0.74
C ALA A 54 -1.11 -14.68 -0.54
N LEU A 55 -0.38 -14.35 -1.62
CA LEU A 55 0.77 -13.45 -1.55
C LEU A 55 0.39 -12.09 -1.00
N ALA A 56 -0.69 -11.48 -1.51
CA ALA A 56 -1.09 -10.16 -1.05
C ALA A 56 -1.56 -10.17 0.42
N ARG A 57 -2.25 -11.24 0.88
CA ARG A 57 -2.56 -11.47 2.30
C ARG A 57 -1.31 -11.60 3.17
N ILE A 58 -0.29 -12.32 2.69
CA ILE A 58 0.99 -12.44 3.40
C ILE A 58 1.66 -11.07 3.54
N VAL A 59 1.59 -10.21 2.51
CA VAL A 59 2.13 -8.86 2.61
C VAL A 59 1.37 -8.00 3.63
N GLU A 60 0.03 -8.06 3.63
CA GLU A 60 -0.80 -7.40 4.65
C GLU A 60 -0.43 -7.87 6.07
N GLN A 61 -0.34 -9.19 6.29
CA GLN A 61 0.01 -9.76 7.60
C GLN A 61 1.42 -9.39 8.06
N LYS A 62 2.39 -9.32 7.12
CA LYS A 62 3.75 -8.88 7.44
C LYS A 62 3.76 -7.43 7.91
N LEU A 63 3.00 -6.55 7.26
CA LEU A 63 2.88 -5.17 7.70
C LEU A 63 2.27 -5.08 9.10
N ASP A 64 1.20 -5.82 9.37
CA ASP A 64 0.56 -5.84 10.69
C ASP A 64 1.54 -6.31 11.78
N ALA A 65 2.31 -7.36 11.51
CA ALA A 65 3.33 -7.87 12.42
C ALA A 65 4.46 -6.87 12.67
N GLU A 66 4.96 -6.20 11.62
CA GLU A 66 5.99 -5.16 11.74
C GLU A 66 5.50 -3.96 12.55
N VAL A 67 4.26 -3.53 12.33
CA VAL A 67 3.66 -2.45 13.11
C VAL A 67 3.57 -2.86 14.57
N GLU A 68 2.98 -4.01 14.87
CA GLU A 68 2.77 -4.48 16.25
C GLU A 68 4.09 -4.63 17.01
N ALA A 69 5.10 -5.23 16.39
CA ALA A 69 6.42 -5.41 17.01
C ALA A 69 7.09 -4.09 17.40
N ASN A 70 6.75 -2.97 16.74
CA ASN A 70 7.43 -1.69 16.90
C ASN A 70 6.57 -0.58 17.53
N ARG A 71 5.28 -0.83 17.84
CA ARG A 71 4.35 0.16 18.45
C ARG A 71 4.81 0.73 19.78
N GLN A 72 5.64 0.01 20.54
CA GLN A 72 6.19 0.49 21.81
C GLN A 72 7.46 1.32 21.65
N VAL A 73 8.06 1.33 20.46
CA VAL A 73 9.35 1.97 20.17
C VAL A 73 9.16 3.31 19.47
N ALA A 74 8.15 3.41 18.58
CA ALA A 74 7.83 4.64 17.85
C ALA A 74 6.32 4.84 17.75
N ASP A 75 5.91 6.10 17.56
CA ASP A 75 4.52 6.46 17.25
C ASP A 75 4.23 6.15 15.77
N ILE A 76 3.57 5.01 15.53
CA ILE A 76 3.33 4.48 14.18
C ILE A 76 1.88 4.74 13.74
N HIS A 77 1.74 5.62 12.76
CA HIS A 77 0.50 5.95 12.09
C HIS A 77 0.37 5.21 10.77
N VAL A 78 -0.45 4.15 10.75
CA VAL A 78 -0.79 3.46 9.49
C VAL A 78 -1.97 4.16 8.83
N LEU A 79 -1.75 4.71 7.65
CA LEU A 79 -2.82 5.26 6.83
C LEU A 79 -3.70 4.12 6.27
N PRO A 80 -5.00 4.36 6.03
CA PRO A 80 -5.83 3.36 5.37
C PRO A 80 -5.26 3.00 4.00
N ALA A 81 -5.13 1.71 3.71
CA ALA A 81 -4.82 1.26 2.36
C ALA A 81 -5.88 1.79 1.39
N LEU A 82 -5.42 2.39 0.29
CA LEU A 82 -6.32 2.86 -0.76
C LEU A 82 -6.86 1.64 -1.49
N ASP A 83 -8.18 1.48 -1.49
CA ASP A 83 -8.88 0.52 -2.33
C ASP A 83 -8.85 1.03 -3.76
N LEU A 84 -7.67 0.95 -4.40
CA LEU A 84 -7.42 1.38 -5.77
C LEU A 84 -8.50 0.74 -6.66
N ALA A 85 -9.00 1.48 -7.64
CA ALA A 85 -9.77 0.83 -8.71
C ALA A 85 -8.91 -0.27 -9.37
N ASP A 86 -9.51 -1.15 -10.18
CA ASP A 86 -8.81 -2.21 -10.92
C ASP A 86 -7.84 -1.65 -11.99
N VAL A 87 -6.86 -0.85 -11.56
CA VAL A 87 -5.80 -0.22 -12.35
C VAL A 87 -4.58 -1.12 -12.22
N SER A 88 -4.02 -1.51 -13.36
CA SER A 88 -2.76 -2.24 -13.39
C SER A 88 -1.65 -1.38 -12.77
N PRO A 89 -0.74 -1.96 -11.96
CA PRO A 89 0.46 -1.25 -11.50
C PRO A 89 1.35 -0.71 -12.64
N ALA A 90 1.19 -1.24 -13.85
CA ALA A 90 1.90 -0.80 -15.05
C ALA A 90 1.13 0.23 -15.90
N ASP A 91 -0.09 0.62 -15.50
CA ASP A 91 -0.90 1.60 -16.21
C ASP A 91 -0.70 3.01 -15.64
N PHE A 92 0.04 3.84 -16.38
CA PHE A 92 0.35 5.22 -16.01
C PHE A 92 -0.68 6.24 -16.53
N SER A 93 -1.75 5.81 -17.22
CA SER A 93 -2.75 6.75 -17.76
C SER A 93 -3.59 7.43 -16.67
N HIS A 94 -3.59 6.91 -15.45
CA HIS A 94 -4.35 7.40 -14.29
C HIS A 94 -3.52 8.15 -13.24
N THR A 95 -2.25 8.49 -13.52
CA THR A 95 -1.33 9.05 -12.53
C THR A 95 -1.89 10.25 -11.77
N LYS A 96 -2.45 11.25 -12.47
CA LYS A 96 -3.00 12.46 -11.83
C LYS A 96 -4.12 12.12 -10.84
N GLU A 97 -5.03 11.25 -11.25
CA GLU A 97 -6.21 10.87 -10.48
C GLU A 97 -5.80 10.09 -9.22
N LEU A 98 -4.85 9.16 -9.35
CA LEU A 98 -4.31 8.39 -8.24
C LEU A 98 -3.56 9.26 -7.23
N VAL A 99 -2.75 10.22 -7.68
CA VAL A 99 -2.05 11.17 -6.81
C VAL A 99 -3.04 12.03 -6.03
N GLU A 100 -4.03 12.63 -6.71
CA GLU A 100 -5.04 13.46 -6.04
C GLU A 100 -5.85 12.67 -5.01
N TRP A 101 -6.13 11.40 -5.30
CA TRP A 101 -6.84 10.53 -4.38
C TRP A 101 -6.01 10.18 -3.14
N GLY A 102 -4.75 9.78 -3.31
CA GLY A 102 -3.85 9.55 -2.19
C GLY A 102 -3.72 10.78 -1.29
N HIS A 103 -3.58 11.96 -1.91
CA HIS A 103 -3.53 13.23 -1.18
C HIS A 103 -4.82 13.49 -0.37
N ARG A 104 -6.02 13.32 -0.97
CA ARG A 104 -7.30 13.48 -0.25
C ARG A 104 -7.43 12.50 0.93
N ALA A 105 -7.05 11.25 0.73
CA ALA A 105 -7.11 10.23 1.76
C ALA A 105 -6.17 10.55 2.93
N ALA A 106 -4.93 10.93 2.64
CA ALA A 106 -3.96 11.34 3.65
C ALA A 106 -4.45 12.56 4.44
N ARG A 107 -4.96 13.61 3.77
CA ARG A 107 -5.51 14.78 4.49
C ARG A 107 -6.68 14.42 5.39
N ARG A 108 -7.58 13.53 4.95
CA ARG A 108 -8.71 13.09 5.78
C ARG A 108 -8.20 12.33 7.01
N TYR A 109 -7.22 11.45 6.82
CA TYR A 109 -6.63 10.70 7.92
C TYR A 109 -6.04 11.64 8.98
N LEU A 110 -5.19 12.57 8.55
CA LEU A 110 -4.59 13.57 9.46
C LEU A 110 -5.66 14.41 10.16
N GLY A 111 -6.69 14.84 9.42
CA GLY A 111 -7.81 15.58 9.99
C GLY A 111 -8.65 14.79 11.01
N ALA A 112 -8.88 13.49 10.80
CA ALA A 112 -9.65 12.68 11.74
C ALA A 112 -8.82 12.24 12.95
N SER A 113 -7.53 11.95 12.74
CA SER A 113 -6.56 11.62 13.80
C SER A 113 -6.43 12.78 14.80
N ALA A 114 -6.34 14.01 14.29
CA ALA A 114 -6.35 15.22 15.14
C ALA A 114 -7.65 15.38 15.96
N ASN A 115 -8.75 14.76 15.51
CA ASN A 115 -10.06 14.82 16.14
C ASN A 115 -10.44 13.54 16.91
N GLY A 116 -9.51 12.58 17.09
CA GLY A 116 -9.74 11.32 17.80
C GLY A 116 -10.76 10.38 17.13
N ARG A 117 -11.00 10.50 15.82
CA ARG A 117 -11.98 9.69 15.07
C ARG A 117 -11.30 8.64 14.22
N GLY A 118 -11.84 7.41 14.20
CA GLY A 118 -11.40 6.36 13.28
C GLY A 118 -11.62 6.74 11.82
N VAL A 119 -10.67 6.40 10.95
CA VAL A 119 -10.72 6.72 9.51
C VAL A 119 -11.08 5.46 8.75
N VAL A 120 -12.21 5.50 8.05
CA VAL A 120 -12.56 4.45 7.08
C VAL A 120 -11.89 4.77 5.73
N PRO A 121 -11.28 3.78 5.05
CA PRO A 121 -10.79 3.95 3.68
C PRO A 121 -11.91 4.46 2.76
N GLU A 122 -11.61 5.44 1.91
CA GLU A 122 -12.57 5.90 0.91
C GLU A 122 -12.43 5.00 -0.30
N LYS A 123 -13.48 4.22 -0.58
CA LYS A 123 -13.59 3.50 -1.84
C LYS A 123 -13.53 4.49 -3.00
N ALA A 124 -12.88 4.11 -4.10
CA ALA A 124 -12.93 4.90 -5.32
C ALA A 124 -14.38 5.29 -5.62
N ARG A 125 -14.72 6.59 -5.60
CA ARG A 125 -16.09 7.07 -5.81
C ARG A 125 -16.64 6.85 -7.23
N ARG A 126 -15.86 6.18 -8.06
CA ARG A 126 -16.23 5.61 -9.34
C ARG A 126 -15.46 4.30 -9.44
N THR A 127 -16.10 3.23 -9.88
CA THR A 127 -15.41 2.31 -10.79
C THR A 127 -14.82 3.24 -11.85
N LEU A 128 -13.50 3.47 -11.80
CA LEU A 128 -12.79 3.97 -12.96
C LEU A 128 -13.17 2.95 -14.04
N ARG A 129 -14.17 3.27 -14.85
CA ARG A 129 -14.57 2.45 -15.98
C ARG A 129 -13.45 2.65 -16.98
N LEU A 130 -12.42 1.84 -16.79
CA LEU A 130 -11.26 1.82 -17.66
C LEU A 130 -11.62 0.83 -18.75
N ASP A 131 -11.82 1.35 -19.96
CA ASP A 131 -12.02 0.51 -21.13
C ASP A 131 -10.79 -0.40 -21.26
N PRO A 132 -10.94 -1.73 -21.20
CA PRO A 132 -9.82 -2.67 -21.19
C PRO A 132 -9.05 -2.75 -22.53
N VAL A 133 -9.23 -1.79 -23.45
CA VAL A 133 -8.85 -1.90 -24.88
C VAL A 133 -7.94 -0.75 -25.36
N ARG A 134 -7.14 -0.12 -24.50
CA ARG A 134 -6.12 0.86 -24.95
C ARG A 134 -4.70 0.65 -24.41
N ALA A 135 -4.38 -0.58 -24.04
CA ALA A 135 -2.99 -1.01 -23.88
C ALA A 135 -2.65 -2.07 -24.93
N ALA A 136 -2.40 -1.62 -26.17
CA ALA A 136 -1.70 -2.34 -27.22
C ALA A 136 -0.83 -1.33 -27.98
#